data_AF-A0A3P7IVG8-F1
#
_entry.id   AF-A0A3P7IVG8-F1
#
_cell.length_a   1.000
_cell.length_b   1.000
_cell.length_c   1.000
_cell.angle_alpha   90.00
_cell.angle_beta   90.00
_cell.angle_gamma   90.00
#
_symmetry.space_group_name_H-M   'P 1'
#
loop_
_entity.id
_entity.type
_entity.pdbx_description
1 polymer ?
#
loop_
_entity_poly.entity_id
_entity_poly.type
_entity_poly.pdbx_seq_one_letter_code
_entity_poly.pdbx_strand_id
1 'polypeptide(L)'
;MFDLPRPIIHKNIYIGGLGISDPKPLNEEFTAIMNKGKKGVIIISLGTIAPFHILPENVKKGFANVIKSMPDYHFLLKVSKVYRKKRV
;
A
#
# COMPACT_ATOMS: atom_id res chain seq x y z
N MET A 1 -6.44 -10.17 -11.43
CA MET A 1 -6.33 -9.92 -12.89
C MET A 1 -5.36 -10.95 -13.41
N PHE A 2 -5.85 -11.99 -14.05
CA PHE A 2 -5.02 -13.07 -14.59
C PHE A 2 -4.82 -12.79 -16.08
N ASP A 3 -3.56 -12.75 -16.53
CA ASP A 3 -3.24 -12.68 -17.96
C ASP A 3 -3.20 -14.11 -18.50
N LEU A 4 -4.36 -14.57 -18.98
CA LEU A 4 -4.49 -15.92 -19.53
C LEU A 4 -3.79 -16.00 -20.89
N PRO A 5 -3.09 -17.12 -21.19
CA PRO A 5 -2.42 -17.27 -22.47
C PRO A 5 -3.45 -17.19 -23.59
N ARG A 6 -3.22 -16.26 -24.52
CA ARG A 6 -4.02 -16.06 -25.73
C ARG A 6 -3.08 -15.91 -26.92
N PRO A 7 -3.49 -16.31 -28.13
CA PRO A 7 -2.69 -16.06 -29.33
C PRO A 7 -2.35 -14.56 -29.45
N ILE A 8 -1.06 -14.25 -29.65
CA ILE A 8 -0.55 -12.90 -29.88
C ILE A 8 0.02 -12.80 -31.28
N ILE A 9 -0.11 -11.63 -31.90
CA ILE A 9 0.54 -11.34 -33.18
C ILE A 9 2.03 -11.05 -32.97
N HIS A 10 2.85 -11.42 -33.95
CA HIS A 10 4.31 -11.21 -33.93
C HIS A 10 4.75 -9.74 -33.93
N LYS A 11 3.81 -8.79 -34.13
CA LYS A 11 4.05 -7.34 -34.10
C LYS A 11 3.61 -6.67 -32.78
N ASN A 12 3.35 -7.43 -31.72
CA ASN A 12 3.03 -6.85 -30.42
C ASN A 12 4.30 -6.52 -29.62
N ILE A 13 4.38 -5.28 -29.11
CA ILE A 13 5.43 -4.84 -28.20
C ILE A 13 4.75 -4.35 -26.92
N TYR A 14 5.07 -4.97 -25.79
CA TYR A 14 4.56 -4.58 -24.48
C TYR A 14 5.40 -3.43 -23.93
N ILE A 15 4.81 -2.24 -23.82
CA ILE A 15 5.46 -1.06 -23.25
C ILE A 15 4.88 -0.83 -21.86
N GLY A 16 5.65 -1.19 -20.83
CA GLY A 16 5.31 -0.89 -19.44
C GLY A 16 5.71 0.53 -19.05
N GLY A 17 5.07 1.06 -18.01
CA GLY A 17 5.53 2.31 -17.38
C GLY A 17 5.40 3.58 -18.21
N LEU A 18 4.49 3.59 -19.20
CA LEU A 18 4.16 4.80 -19.95
C LEU A 18 3.72 5.91 -18.99
N GLY A 19 4.41 7.07 -19.07
CA GLY A 19 4.12 8.23 -18.23
C GLY A 19 4.72 8.18 -16.82
N ILE A 20 5.60 7.22 -16.51
CA ILE A 20 6.39 7.27 -15.27
C ILE A 20 7.53 8.27 -15.47
N SER A 21 7.50 9.39 -14.75
CA SER A 21 8.61 10.33 -14.66
C SER A 21 9.55 9.96 -13.52
N ASP A 22 10.75 10.53 -13.52
CA ASP A 22 11.70 10.36 -12.41
C ASP A 22 11.06 10.80 -11.08
N PRO A 23 11.22 10.01 -10.01
CA PRO A 23 10.65 10.34 -8.72
C PRO A 23 11.32 11.60 -8.16
N LYS A 24 10.51 12.53 -7.67
CA LYS A 24 11.00 13.69 -6.91
C LYS A 24 11.47 13.23 -5.52
N PRO A 25 12.47 13.90 -4.91
CA PRO A 25 12.82 13.65 -3.52
C PRO A 25 11.62 13.87 -2.60
N LEU A 26 11.59 13.16 -1.48
CA LEU A 26 10.58 13.35 -0.44
C LEU A 26 10.67 14.76 0.13
N ASN A 27 9.53 15.34 0.47
CA ASN A 27 9.51 16.59 1.23
C ASN A 27 10.01 16.36 2.66
N GLU A 28 10.22 17.44 3.42
CA GLU A 28 10.73 17.37 4.79
C GLU A 28 9.82 16.57 5.72
N GLU A 29 8.49 16.71 5.58
CA GLU A 29 7.50 16.00 6.38
C GLU A 29 7.63 14.48 6.22
N PHE A 30 7.62 13.98 5.00
CA PHE A 30 7.74 12.54 4.74
C PHE A 30 9.15 12.05 5.05
N THR A 31 10.19 12.85 4.81
CA THR A 31 11.56 12.50 5.20
C THR A 31 11.69 12.31 6.70
N ALA A 32 11.10 13.21 7.50
CA ALA A 32 11.07 13.08 8.96
C ALA A 32 10.33 11.80 9.41
N ILE A 33 9.22 11.44 8.75
CA ILE A 33 8.50 10.19 9.02
C ILE A 33 9.37 8.97 8.67
N MET A 34 10.03 8.99 7.52
CA MET A 34 10.88 7.89 7.05
C MET A 34 12.12 7.67 7.93
N ASN A 35 12.55 8.69 8.67
CA ASN A 35 13.69 8.60 9.58
C ASN A 35 13.33 8.14 11.01
N LYS A 36 12.05 7.89 11.33
CA LYS A 36 11.62 7.51 12.69
C LYS A 36 11.99 6.09 13.11
N GLY A 37 12.15 5.16 12.17
CA GLY A 37 12.41 3.76 12.47
C GLY A 37 13.90 3.49 12.62
N LYS A 38 14.34 2.95 13.78
CA LYS A 38 15.75 2.61 14.03
C LYS A 38 16.31 1.65 13.00
N LYS A 39 15.51 0.67 12.57
CA LYS A 39 15.85 -0.32 11.53
C LYS A 39 15.19 -0.05 10.17
N GLY A 40 14.37 1.00 10.08
CA GLY A 40 13.65 1.39 8.86
C GLY A 40 12.14 1.48 9.01
N VAL A 41 11.46 1.68 7.89
CA VAL A 41 10.01 1.92 7.82
C VAL A 41 9.32 0.86 6.98
N ILE A 42 8.17 0.36 7.46
CA ILE A 42 7.34 -0.62 6.78
C ILE A 42 6.03 0.05 6.37
N ILE A 43 5.76 0.08 5.06
CA ILE A 43 4.52 0.63 4.51
C ILE A 43 3.57 -0.52 4.16
N ILE A 44 2.35 -0.47 4.68
CA ILE A 44 1.31 -1.47 4.43
C ILE A 44 0.17 -0.80 3.65
N SER A 45 -0.07 -1.26 2.43
CA SER A 45 -1.15 -0.79 1.54
C SER A 45 -1.78 -1.96 0.80
N LEU A 46 -3.07 -2.23 1.08
CA LEU A 46 -3.83 -3.35 0.49
C LEU A 46 -4.55 -2.99 -0.82
N GLY A 47 -4.20 -1.85 -1.41
CA GLY A 47 -4.86 -1.34 -2.61
C GLY A 47 -6.30 -0.88 -2.33
N THR A 48 -7.06 -0.69 -3.41
CA THR A 48 -8.42 -0.13 -3.36
C THR A 48 -9.50 -1.21 -3.26
N ILE A 49 -9.24 -2.41 -3.81
CA ILE A 49 -10.23 -3.50 -3.91
C ILE A 49 -10.53 -4.10 -2.53
N ALA A 50 -9.52 -4.23 -1.67
CA ALA A 50 -9.64 -4.79 -0.34
C ALA A 50 -9.09 -3.82 0.72
N PRO A 51 -9.81 -2.73 1.04
CA PRO A 51 -9.31 -1.73 1.97
C PRO A 51 -9.16 -2.28 3.39
N PHE A 52 -8.20 -1.75 4.15
CA PHE A 52 -7.91 -2.27 5.49
C PHE A 52 -9.12 -2.29 6.45
N HIS A 53 -10.07 -1.36 6.29
CA HIS A 53 -11.24 -1.28 7.18
C HIS A 53 -12.23 -2.45 7.01
N ILE A 54 -12.29 -3.09 5.84
CA ILE A 54 -13.19 -4.25 5.62
C ILE A 54 -12.64 -5.54 6.20
N LEU A 55 -11.37 -5.57 6.62
CA LEU A 55 -10.77 -6.77 7.16
C LEU A 55 -11.50 -7.24 8.43
N PRO A 56 -11.65 -8.56 8.61
CA PRO A 56 -12.15 -9.13 9.85
C PRO A 56 -11.33 -8.68 11.07
N GLU A 57 -12.00 -8.62 12.22
CA GLU A 57 -11.40 -8.08 13.44
C GLU A 57 -10.20 -8.91 13.93
N ASN A 58 -10.25 -10.23 13.78
CA ASN A 58 -9.12 -11.12 14.09
C ASN A 58 -7.88 -10.79 13.25
N VAL A 59 -8.07 -10.42 11.98
CA VAL A 59 -6.97 -10.03 11.09
C VAL A 59 -6.38 -8.69 11.52
N LYS A 60 -7.23 -7.70 11.82
CA LYS A 60 -6.80 -6.39 12.34
C LYS A 60 -5.99 -6.51 13.63
N LYS A 61 -6.43 -7.37 14.55
CA LYS A 61 -5.69 -7.71 15.78
C LYS A 61 -4.35 -8.36 15.48
N GLY A 62 -4.28 -9.23 14.47
CA GLY A 62 -3.03 -9.80 13.98
C GLY A 62 -2.02 -8.72 13.55
N PHE A 63 -2.45 -7.75 12.73
CA PHE A 63 -1.61 -6.61 12.35
C PHE A 63 -1.13 -5.80 13.57
N ALA A 64 -2.02 -5.51 14.53
CA ALA A 64 -1.65 -4.79 15.74
C ALA A 64 -0.59 -5.55 16.56
N ASN A 65 -0.71 -6.87 16.66
CA ASN A 65 0.27 -7.72 17.37
C ASN A 65 1.64 -7.71 16.66
N VAL A 66 1.65 -7.79 15.32
CA VAL A 66 2.90 -7.72 14.54
C VAL A 66 3.58 -6.37 14.74
N ILE A 67 2.84 -5.26 14.62
CA ILE A 67 3.37 -3.91 14.85
C ILE A 67 3.97 -3.80 16.25
N LYS A 68 3.27 -4.32 17.27
CA LYS A 68 3.76 -4.33 18.65
C LYS A 68 5.02 -5.17 18.84
N SER A 69 5.16 -6.28 18.11
CA SER A 69 6.31 -7.18 18.19
C SER A 69 7.59 -6.63 17.53
N MET A 70 7.48 -5.57 16.71
CA MET A 70 8.58 -5.01 15.93
C MET A 70 8.84 -3.52 16.27
N PRO A 71 9.20 -3.17 17.52
CA PRO A 71 9.33 -1.78 17.96
C PRO A 71 10.49 -1.01 17.31
N ASP A 72 11.46 -1.70 16.72
CA ASP A 72 12.59 -1.07 16.03
C ASP A 72 12.22 -0.51 14.64
N TYR A 73 11.05 -0.87 14.11
CA TYR A 73 10.54 -0.42 12.82
C TYR A 73 9.42 0.60 13.01
N HIS A 74 9.34 1.58 12.11
CA HIS A 74 8.20 2.50 12.05
C HIS A 74 7.18 1.97 11.03
N PHE A 75 5.90 1.91 11.40
CA PHE A 75 4.85 1.39 10.51
C PHE A 75 3.97 2.52 9.96
N LEU A 76 3.75 2.50 8.64
CA LEU A 76 2.79 3.34 7.94
C LEU A 76 1.68 2.47 7.36
N LEU A 77 0.50 2.53 7.98
CA LEU A 77 -0.65 1.76 7.55
C LEU A 77 -1.63 2.65 6.78
N LYS A 78 -1.84 2.34 5.49
CA LYS A 78 -2.86 3.02 4.68
C LYS A 78 -4.25 2.52 5.08
N VAL A 79 -5.04 3.39 5.71
CA VAL A 79 -6.45 3.12 6.03
C VAL A 79 -7.34 4.03 5.19
N SER A 80 -8.40 3.48 4.57
CA SER A 80 -9.38 4.28 3.84
C SER A 80 -10.59 4.62 4.73
N LYS A 81 -11.20 5.79 4.47
CA LYS A 81 -12.42 6.22 5.17
C LYS A 81 -13.57 5.25 4.87
N VAL A 82 -14.30 4.88 5.92
CA VAL A 82 -15.60 4.22 5.77
C VAL A 82 -16.58 5.28 5.27
N TYR A 83 -17.12 5.10 4.06
CA TYR A 83 -18.15 6.00 3.53
C TYR A 83 -19.46 5.72 4.27
N ARG A 84 -19.79 6.57 5.25
CA ARG A 84 -21.06 6.48 5.98
C ARG A 84 -22.10 7.27 5.20
N LYS A 85 -23.00 6.57 4.49
CA LYS A 85 -24.12 7.19 3.76
C LYS A 85 -24.94 7.99 4.79
N LYS A 86 -24.98 9.33 4.66
CA LYS A 86 -25.90 10.15 5.45
C LYS A 86 -27.31 9.68 5.07
N ARG A 87 -28.08 9.19 6.06
CA ARG A 87 -29.52 9.01 5.87
C ARG A 87 -30.09 10.41 5.77
N VAL A 88 -30.64 10.74 4.60
CA VAL A 88 -31.56 11.85 4.41
C VAL A 88 -32.96 11.30 4.69
#